data_AF-A0A7S3IKV5-F1
#
_entry.id   AF-A0A7S3IKV5-F1
#
_cell.length_a   1.000
_cell.length_b   1.000
_cell.length_c   1.000
_cell.angle_alpha   90.00
_cell.angle_beta   90.00
_cell.angle_gamma   90.00
#
_symmetry.space_group_name_H-M   'P 1'
#
loop_
_entity.id
_entity.type
_entity.pdbx_description
1 polymer ?
#
loop_
_entity_poly.entity_id
_entity_poly.type
_entity_poly.pdbx_seq_one_letter_code
_entity_poly.pdbx_strand_id
1 'polypeptide(L)'
;MEHMLQEFNFYTREDLFSRREIRTIVKTRRSQEYLMQRKDAEVAYFLQAVRYEKDLQRKKQARKTNKKLSMKFDFQDQAVKRRIIHLYDRATRKFKQNLPLMKEYIYFLCTTRSLQKLNRVIARAVEIHPQVIDFWLTGVYVELDMKGNLLSARKLMLQAIRNNDNVSHFYAEYFAFELNCLAKIRERRAILRGDGNGELQFLDEAPEAKDAMEGPEAEDLEILSIVLDTIKEKFGSNFRVFHRLWKVLVKENTSLVKDTDFKELVKEAYQVSKYSSLSSFLQFVELRIENLLVLKGEDESKFWKELAMFAMKLNLKYLTKDFCDREELRLALKKRLITLVGETLGDNLNKYLEERNEAIYAVLSALCSSEEEKIQ
;
A
#
# COMPACT_ATOMS: atom_id res chain seq x y z
N MET A 1 4.09 -38.34 12.39
CA MET A 1 4.95 -37.54 13.31
C MET A 1 6.37 -38.11 13.44
N GLU A 2 6.68 -39.27 12.84
CA GLU A 2 7.99 -39.94 12.95
C GLU A 2 9.17 -39.10 12.44
N HIS A 3 8.95 -38.27 11.41
CA HIS A 3 9.94 -37.33 10.91
C HIS A 3 10.40 -36.27 11.93
N MET A 4 9.73 -36.14 13.09
CA MET A 4 10.10 -35.21 14.17
C MET A 4 10.95 -35.87 15.27
N LEU A 5 11.21 -37.18 15.21
CA LEU A 5 11.98 -37.89 16.22
C LEU A 5 13.40 -37.32 16.34
N GLN A 6 14.03 -36.97 15.22
CA GLN A 6 15.36 -36.35 15.19
C GLN A 6 15.38 -34.99 15.91
N GLU A 7 14.32 -34.20 15.78
CA GLU A 7 14.16 -32.90 16.46
C GLU A 7 14.05 -33.10 17.98
N PHE A 8 13.24 -34.06 18.43
CA PHE A 8 13.06 -34.32 19.86
C PHE A 8 14.29 -34.95 20.52
N ASN A 9 15.01 -35.81 19.79
CA ASN A 9 16.29 -36.35 20.25
C ASN A 9 17.32 -35.23 20.43
N PHE A 10 17.37 -34.28 19.50
CA PHE A 10 18.21 -33.10 19.62
C PHE A 10 17.82 -32.23 20.84
N TYR A 11 16.52 -31.98 21.05
CA TYR A 11 16.05 -31.22 22.23
C TYR A 11 16.43 -31.86 23.56
N THR A 12 16.46 -33.19 23.60
CA THR A 12 16.88 -33.95 24.78
C THR A 12 18.40 -33.93 24.95
N ARG A 13 19.15 -34.12 23.86
CA ARG A 13 20.62 -34.16 23.90
C ARG A 13 21.22 -32.82 24.35
N GLU A 14 20.67 -31.71 23.88
CA GLU A 14 21.13 -30.36 24.24
C GLU A 14 20.46 -29.82 25.52
N ASP A 15 19.66 -30.66 26.19
CA ASP A 15 18.84 -30.33 27.37
C ASP A 15 18.00 -29.04 27.18
N LEU A 16 17.58 -28.76 25.94
CA LEU A 16 16.81 -27.56 25.61
C LEU A 16 15.38 -27.65 26.12
N PHE A 17 14.84 -28.87 26.20
CA PHE A 17 13.50 -29.13 26.73
C PHE A 17 13.51 -30.38 27.61
N SER A 18 12.73 -30.33 28.69
CA SER A 18 12.51 -31.51 29.54
C SER A 18 11.68 -32.56 28.80
N ARG A 19 11.85 -33.84 29.15
CA ARG A 19 10.98 -34.94 28.65
C ARG A 19 9.49 -34.69 28.90
N ARG A 20 9.12 -33.95 29.96
CA ARG A 20 7.72 -33.55 30.23
C ARG A 20 7.23 -32.49 29.22
N GLU A 21 8.07 -31.51 28.91
CA GLU A 21 7.77 -30.48 27.91
C GLU A 21 7.67 -31.10 26.51
N ILE A 22 8.58 -32.01 26.14
CA ILE A 22 8.54 -32.71 24.85
C ILE A 22 7.23 -33.49 24.70
N ARG A 23 6.79 -34.23 25.73
CA ARG A 23 5.48 -34.90 25.71
C ARG A 23 4.33 -33.92 25.50
N THR A 24 4.40 -32.75 26.12
CA THR A 24 3.40 -31.68 25.93
C THR A 24 3.43 -31.14 24.51
N ILE A 25 4.61 -30.89 23.93
CA ILE A 25 4.78 -30.45 22.54
C ILE A 25 4.16 -31.47 21.57
N VAL A 26 4.45 -32.75 21.76
CA VAL A 26 3.89 -33.84 20.95
C VAL A 26 2.37 -33.88 21.07
N LYS A 27 1.82 -33.76 22.28
CA LYS A 27 0.37 -33.74 22.51
C LYS A 27 -0.30 -32.55 21.82
N THR A 28 0.26 -31.35 21.96
CA THR A 28 -0.26 -30.12 21.35
C THR A 28 -0.21 -30.22 19.82
N ARG A 29 0.92 -30.60 19.23
CA ARG A 29 1.05 -30.80 17.77
C ARG A 29 0.04 -31.82 17.24
N ARG A 30 -0.17 -32.93 17.96
CA ARG A 30 -1.17 -33.94 17.58
C ARG A 30 -2.60 -33.37 17.60
N SER A 31 -2.94 -32.60 18.63
CA SER A 31 -4.26 -31.97 18.73
C SER A 31 -4.52 -30.95 17.62
N GLN A 32 -3.52 -30.13 17.29
CA GLN A 32 -3.59 -29.17 16.19
C GLN A 32 -3.72 -29.88 14.84
N GLU A 33 -2.95 -30.94 14.61
CA GLU A 33 -3.03 -31.72 13.37
C GLU A 33 -4.41 -32.33 13.18
N TYR A 34 -5.00 -32.87 14.25
CA TYR A 34 -6.38 -33.38 14.23
C TYR A 34 -7.37 -32.27 13.84
N LEU A 35 -7.31 -31.09 14.47
CA LEU A 35 -8.19 -29.96 14.17
C LEU A 35 -8.06 -29.50 12.70
N MET A 36 -6.84 -29.43 12.16
CA MET A 36 -6.58 -29.01 10.78
C MET A 36 -6.99 -30.05 9.73
N GLN A 37 -7.06 -31.34 10.09
CA GLN A 37 -7.47 -32.42 9.18
C GLN A 37 -8.99 -32.53 9.04
N ARG A 38 -9.75 -31.94 9.96
CA ARG A 38 -11.22 -31.97 9.89
C ARG A 38 -11.73 -31.31 8.60
N LYS A 39 -12.87 -31.78 8.11
CA LYS A 39 -13.55 -31.20 6.94
C LYS A 39 -13.89 -29.73 7.18
N ASP A 40 -14.45 -29.45 8.35
CA ASP A 40 -14.83 -28.12 8.87
C ASP A 40 -13.67 -27.34 9.51
N ALA A 41 -12.40 -27.70 9.24
CA ALA A 41 -11.29 -26.92 9.78
C ALA A 41 -11.40 -25.46 9.33
N GLU A 42 -11.13 -24.54 10.26
CA GLU A 42 -11.14 -23.10 10.07
C GLU A 42 -9.73 -22.53 9.90
N VAL A 43 -9.63 -21.31 9.35
CA VAL A 43 -8.37 -20.57 9.21
C VAL A 43 -7.69 -20.38 10.57
N ALA A 44 -8.48 -20.12 11.62
CA ALA A 44 -8.00 -19.88 12.97
C ALA A 44 -7.12 -21.04 13.50
N TYR A 45 -7.48 -22.29 13.21
CA TYR A 45 -6.68 -23.44 13.65
C TYR A 45 -5.29 -23.48 13.02
N PHE A 46 -5.16 -23.11 11.74
CA PHE A 46 -3.86 -23.01 11.08
C PHE A 46 -3.04 -21.86 11.65
N LEU A 47 -3.64 -20.70 11.89
CA LEU A 47 -2.95 -19.55 12.47
C LEU A 47 -2.49 -19.83 13.91
N GLN A 48 -3.30 -20.50 14.71
CA GLN A 48 -2.92 -20.94 16.05
C GLN A 48 -1.75 -21.93 16.02
N ALA A 49 -1.75 -22.89 15.09
CA ALA A 49 -0.64 -23.82 14.91
C ALA A 49 0.65 -23.09 14.49
N VAL A 50 0.56 -22.12 13.59
CA VAL A 50 1.71 -21.30 13.18
C VAL A 50 2.24 -20.46 14.35
N ARG A 51 1.37 -19.78 15.10
CA ARG A 51 1.75 -19.00 16.29
C ARG A 51 2.47 -19.88 17.30
N TYR A 52 1.93 -21.07 17.57
CA TYR A 52 2.54 -22.05 18.46
C TYR A 52 3.96 -22.46 18.01
N GLU A 53 4.17 -22.76 16.73
CA GLU A 53 5.51 -23.11 16.22
C GLU A 53 6.48 -21.91 16.29
N LYS A 54 6.02 -20.68 16.00
CA LYS A 54 6.82 -19.45 16.16
C LYS A 54 7.22 -19.23 17.62
N ASP A 55 6.30 -19.43 18.56
CA ASP A 55 6.55 -19.30 20.00
C ASP A 55 7.53 -20.36 20.50
N LEU A 56 7.39 -21.61 20.02
CA LEU A 56 8.30 -22.69 20.35
C LEU A 56 9.72 -22.41 19.83
N GLN A 57 9.84 -21.86 18.62
CA GLN A 57 11.14 -21.46 18.07
C GLN A 57 11.77 -20.33 18.88
N ARG A 58 10.99 -19.32 19.28
CA ARG A 58 11.47 -18.24 20.18
C ARG A 58 11.95 -18.80 21.53
N LYS A 59 11.20 -19.70 22.14
CA LYS A 59 11.61 -20.38 23.39
C LYS A 59 12.90 -21.17 23.22
N LYS A 60 13.03 -21.92 22.13
CA LYS A 60 14.24 -22.68 21.80
C LYS A 60 15.45 -21.75 21.64
N GLN A 61 15.30 -20.65 20.90
CA GLN A 61 16.38 -19.67 20.69
C GLN A 61 16.81 -19.02 22.00
N ALA A 62 15.87 -18.58 22.84
CA ALA A 62 16.17 -18.02 24.16
C ALA A 62 16.88 -19.01 25.09
N ARG A 63 16.58 -20.31 24.99
CA ARG A 63 17.28 -21.35 25.76
C ARG A 63 18.68 -21.64 25.20
N LYS A 64 18.84 -21.64 23.88
CA LYS A 64 20.17 -21.73 23.23
C LYS A 64 21.08 -20.58 23.68
N THR A 65 20.57 -19.33 23.69
CA THR A 65 21.33 -18.16 24.14
C THR A 65 21.73 -18.28 25.62
N ASN A 66 20.81 -18.67 26.49
CA ASN A 66 21.10 -18.80 27.93
C ASN A 66 22.15 -19.87 28.23
N LYS A 67 22.17 -20.94 27.43
CA LYS A 67 23.17 -22.02 27.54
C LYS A 67 24.49 -21.73 26.82
N LYS A 68 24.64 -20.56 26.20
CA LYS A 68 25.80 -20.21 25.35
C LYS A 68 26.09 -21.26 24.27
N LEU A 69 25.06 -21.95 23.79
CA LEU A 69 25.17 -22.88 22.68
C LEU A 69 25.38 -22.09 21.38
N SER A 70 25.99 -22.72 20.38
CA SER A 70 26.23 -22.08 19.09
C SER A 70 24.92 -21.53 18.51
N MET A 71 24.92 -20.22 18.24
CA MET A 71 23.81 -19.51 17.59
C MET A 71 23.77 -19.73 16.08
N LYS A 72 24.68 -20.57 15.53
CA LYS A 72 24.63 -20.98 14.13
C LYS A 72 23.29 -21.62 13.81
N PHE A 73 22.75 -21.27 12.64
CA PHE A 73 21.47 -21.77 12.17
C PHE A 73 21.56 -23.28 11.99
N ASP A 74 20.89 -24.01 12.87
CA ASP A 74 21.01 -25.46 12.94
C ASP A 74 19.99 -26.12 12.00
N PHE A 75 20.25 -27.37 11.61
CA PHE A 75 19.33 -28.19 10.81
C PHE A 75 17.93 -28.24 11.44
N GLN A 76 17.85 -28.24 12.77
CA GLN A 76 16.60 -28.24 13.50
C GLN A 76 15.85 -26.90 13.41
N ASP A 77 16.54 -25.78 13.26
CA ASP A 77 15.91 -24.47 13.04
C ASP A 77 15.31 -24.41 11.62
N GLN A 78 15.95 -25.06 10.64
CA GLN A 78 15.37 -25.25 9.30
C GLN A 78 14.16 -26.19 9.32
N ALA A 79 14.13 -27.19 10.21
CA ALA A 79 12.98 -28.09 10.34
C ALA A 79 11.71 -27.33 10.81
N VAL A 80 11.82 -26.46 11.82
CA VAL A 80 10.68 -25.65 12.29
C VAL A 80 10.24 -24.66 11.22
N LYS A 81 11.19 -23.98 10.56
CA LYS A 81 10.90 -23.10 9.41
C LYS A 81 10.12 -23.85 8.32
N ARG A 82 10.59 -25.03 7.89
CA ARG A 82 9.89 -25.88 6.90
C ARG A 82 8.49 -26.27 7.34
N ARG A 83 8.29 -26.56 8.64
CA ARG A 83 6.96 -26.87 9.18
C ARG A 83 6.03 -25.67 9.08
N ILE A 84 6.47 -24.47 9.47
CA ILE A 84 5.66 -23.26 9.37
C ILE A 84 5.29 -23.00 7.89
N ILE A 85 6.24 -23.13 6.96
CA ILE A 85 5.98 -23.04 5.52
C ILE A 85 4.91 -24.05 5.10
N HIS A 86 5.01 -25.30 5.56
CA HIS A 86 4.06 -26.35 5.22
C HIS A 86 2.65 -26.08 5.80
N LEU A 87 2.55 -25.51 7.00
CA LEU A 87 1.28 -25.10 7.59
C LEU A 87 0.60 -24.01 6.75
N TYR A 88 1.35 -22.97 6.37
CA TYR A 88 0.84 -21.95 5.47
C TYR A 88 0.50 -22.49 4.08
N ASP A 89 1.30 -23.40 3.52
CA ASP A 89 1.00 -24.06 2.24
C ASP A 89 -0.33 -24.82 2.29
N ARG A 90 -0.62 -25.50 3.40
CA ARG A 90 -1.91 -26.18 3.60
C ARG A 90 -3.05 -25.18 3.76
N ALA A 91 -2.83 -24.14 4.57
CA ALA A 91 -3.83 -23.12 4.84
C ALA A 91 -4.22 -22.37 3.56
N THR A 92 -3.26 -21.89 2.79
CA THR A 92 -3.49 -21.15 1.53
C THR A 92 -4.06 -22.04 0.43
N ARG A 93 -3.77 -23.34 0.42
CA ARG A 93 -4.43 -24.30 -0.47
C ARG A 93 -5.91 -24.51 -0.13
N LYS A 94 -6.26 -24.56 1.16
CA LYS A 94 -7.65 -24.73 1.63
C LYS A 94 -8.46 -23.44 1.56
N PHE A 95 -7.87 -22.30 1.94
CA PHE A 95 -8.53 -21.00 2.04
C PHE A 95 -7.95 -19.99 1.05
N LYS A 96 -8.08 -20.27 -0.24
CA LYS A 96 -7.48 -19.44 -1.32
C LYS A 96 -7.97 -18.00 -1.31
N GLN A 97 -9.23 -17.77 -0.90
CA GLN A 97 -9.86 -16.44 -0.91
C GLN A 97 -9.48 -15.56 0.29
N ASN A 98 -8.80 -16.11 1.30
CA ASN A 98 -8.43 -15.34 2.47
C ASN A 98 -7.18 -14.49 2.18
N LEU A 99 -7.37 -13.23 1.78
CA LEU A 99 -6.28 -12.29 1.49
C LEU A 99 -5.35 -12.04 2.69
N PRO A 100 -5.86 -11.81 3.93
CA PRO A 100 -4.99 -11.64 5.09
C PRO A 100 -4.04 -12.82 5.33
N LEU A 101 -4.52 -14.06 5.17
CA LEU A 101 -3.70 -15.27 5.29
C LEU A 101 -2.57 -15.30 4.27
N MET A 102 -2.85 -14.95 3.00
CA MET A 102 -1.84 -14.89 1.96
C MET A 102 -0.80 -13.80 2.25
N LYS A 103 -1.23 -12.62 2.68
CA LYS A 103 -0.34 -11.51 3.07
C LYS A 103 0.57 -11.91 4.24
N GLU A 104 0.03 -12.54 5.29
CA GLU A 104 0.82 -13.02 6.43
C GLU A 104 1.85 -14.08 5.99
N TYR A 105 1.47 -14.97 5.05
CA TYR A 105 2.39 -15.98 4.54
C TYR A 105 3.54 -15.37 3.73
N ILE A 106 3.24 -14.44 2.83
CA ILE A 106 4.25 -13.71 2.04
C ILE A 106 5.19 -12.95 2.99
N TYR A 107 4.66 -12.24 3.98
CA TYR A 107 5.46 -11.55 5.00
C TYR A 107 6.41 -12.49 5.75
N PHE A 108 5.93 -13.68 6.13
CA PHE A 108 6.78 -14.70 6.76
C PHE A 108 7.90 -15.19 5.83
N LEU A 109 7.64 -15.34 4.53
CA LEU A 109 8.65 -15.75 3.56
C LEU A 109 9.68 -14.65 3.30
N CYS A 110 9.27 -13.37 3.28
CA CYS A 110 10.17 -12.22 3.19
C CYS A 110 11.09 -12.14 4.41
N THR A 111 10.53 -12.19 5.63
CA THR A 111 11.31 -12.10 6.89
C THR A 111 12.30 -13.26 7.04
N THR A 112 11.95 -14.45 6.54
CA THR A 112 12.85 -15.62 6.59
C THR A 112 13.78 -15.74 5.36
N ARG A 113 13.74 -14.76 4.44
CA ARG A 113 14.49 -14.71 3.16
C ARG A 113 14.41 -16.01 2.36
N SER A 114 13.21 -16.58 2.24
CA SER A 114 12.99 -17.86 1.54
C SER A 114 12.67 -17.64 0.06
N LEU A 115 13.60 -17.00 -0.67
CA LEU A 115 13.34 -16.41 -2.00
C LEU A 115 12.72 -17.36 -3.03
N GLN A 116 13.22 -18.59 -3.15
CA GLN A 116 12.66 -19.57 -4.11
C GLN A 116 11.20 -19.90 -3.81
N LYS A 117 10.86 -20.07 -2.52
CA LYS A 117 9.50 -20.36 -2.10
C LYS A 117 8.62 -19.12 -2.22
N LEU A 118 9.16 -17.95 -1.88
CA LEU A 118 8.51 -16.65 -2.01
C LEU A 118 8.05 -16.40 -3.45
N ASN A 119 8.92 -16.55 -4.44
CA ASN A 119 8.56 -16.32 -5.84
C ASN A 119 7.42 -17.24 -6.31
N ARG A 120 7.45 -18.53 -5.93
CA ARG A 120 6.38 -19.48 -6.26
C ARG A 120 5.04 -19.09 -5.61
N VAL A 121 5.10 -18.59 -4.38
CA VAL A 121 3.89 -18.18 -3.64
C VAL A 121 3.34 -16.87 -4.20
N ILE A 122 4.19 -15.90 -4.53
CA ILE A 122 3.78 -14.65 -5.17
C ILE A 122 3.17 -14.91 -6.54
N ALA A 123 3.81 -15.73 -7.39
CA ALA A 123 3.26 -16.09 -8.70
C ALA A 123 1.85 -16.69 -8.56
N ARG A 124 1.68 -17.65 -7.64
CA ARG A 124 0.38 -18.24 -7.34
C ARG A 124 -0.62 -17.23 -6.75
N ALA A 125 -0.18 -16.31 -5.89
CA ALA A 125 -1.05 -15.31 -5.28
C ALA A 125 -1.60 -14.35 -6.35
N VAL A 126 -0.74 -13.93 -7.27
CA VAL A 126 -1.09 -13.07 -8.40
C VAL A 126 -2.03 -13.78 -9.39
N GLU A 127 -1.81 -15.07 -9.67
CA GLU A 127 -2.70 -15.87 -10.52
C GLU A 127 -4.12 -15.99 -9.93
N ILE A 128 -4.22 -16.19 -8.62
CA ILE A 128 -5.52 -16.32 -7.94
C ILE A 128 -6.20 -14.95 -7.76
N HIS A 129 -5.41 -13.91 -7.46
CA HIS A 129 -5.88 -12.58 -7.09
C HIS A 129 -5.24 -11.48 -7.94
N PRO A 130 -5.52 -11.42 -9.26
CA PRO A 130 -4.85 -10.48 -10.16
C PRO A 130 -5.18 -9.01 -9.86
N GLN A 131 -6.33 -8.73 -9.25
CA GLN A 131 -6.77 -7.37 -8.91
C GLN A 131 -6.12 -6.80 -7.64
N VAL A 132 -5.47 -7.64 -6.84
CA VAL A 132 -4.85 -7.21 -5.57
C VAL A 132 -3.45 -6.71 -5.84
N ILE A 133 -3.29 -5.39 -5.90
CA ILE A 133 -2.03 -4.72 -6.24
C ILE A 133 -0.88 -5.06 -5.29
N ASP A 134 -1.18 -5.26 -3.99
CA ASP A 134 -0.19 -5.56 -2.97
C ASP A 134 0.66 -6.80 -3.31
N PHE A 135 0.07 -7.82 -3.95
CA PHE A 135 0.81 -9.03 -4.33
C PHE A 135 1.79 -8.75 -5.46
N TRP A 136 1.41 -7.91 -6.43
CA TRP A 136 2.29 -7.47 -7.50
C TRP A 136 3.43 -6.62 -6.95
N LEU A 137 3.11 -5.59 -6.15
CA LEU A 137 4.10 -4.72 -5.53
C LEU A 137 5.08 -5.50 -4.67
N THR A 138 4.60 -6.44 -3.86
CA THR A 138 5.50 -7.29 -3.06
C THR A 138 6.46 -8.08 -3.95
N GLY A 139 5.99 -8.62 -5.07
CA GLY A 139 6.87 -9.28 -6.05
C GLY A 139 7.90 -8.34 -6.67
N VAL A 140 7.46 -7.14 -7.08
CA VAL A 140 8.32 -6.11 -7.69
C VAL A 140 9.44 -5.70 -6.72
N TYR A 141 9.10 -5.37 -5.48
CA TYR A 141 10.10 -4.97 -4.47
C TYR A 141 10.98 -6.13 -4.01
N VAL A 142 10.49 -7.38 -4.03
CA VAL A 142 11.36 -8.55 -3.79
C VAL A 142 12.38 -8.72 -4.92
N GLU A 143 11.99 -8.56 -6.19
CA GLU A 143 12.95 -8.61 -7.30
C GLU A 143 13.94 -7.45 -7.26
N LEU A 144 13.50 -6.25 -6.90
CA LEU A 144 14.33 -5.06 -6.84
C LEU A 144 15.27 -5.07 -5.62
N ASP A 145 14.72 -5.16 -4.41
CA ASP A 145 15.46 -4.93 -3.17
C ASP A 145 16.20 -6.18 -2.67
N MET A 146 15.70 -7.39 -2.96
CA MET A 146 16.34 -8.63 -2.49
C MET A 146 17.21 -9.31 -3.54
N LYS A 147 17.03 -9.01 -4.83
CA LYS A 147 17.79 -9.63 -5.93
C LYS A 147 18.48 -8.64 -6.86
N GLY A 148 18.18 -7.34 -6.77
CA GLY A 148 18.78 -6.31 -7.64
C GLY A 148 18.30 -6.32 -9.09
N ASN A 149 17.24 -7.06 -9.44
CA ASN A 149 16.83 -7.26 -10.84
C ASN A 149 15.78 -6.23 -11.31
N LEU A 150 16.23 -5.04 -11.71
CA LEU A 150 15.35 -3.96 -12.20
C LEU A 150 14.49 -4.37 -13.41
N LEU A 151 15.09 -5.07 -14.39
CA LEU A 151 14.36 -5.49 -15.60
C LEU A 151 13.23 -6.47 -15.28
N SER A 152 13.46 -7.39 -14.35
CA SER A 152 12.43 -8.34 -13.91
C SER A 152 11.32 -7.63 -13.13
N ALA A 153 11.68 -6.66 -12.29
CA ALA A 153 10.72 -5.83 -11.57
C ALA A 153 9.82 -5.03 -12.54
N ARG A 154 10.42 -4.35 -13.55
CA ARG A 154 9.67 -3.66 -14.62
C ARG A 154 8.73 -4.60 -15.36
N LYS A 155 9.24 -5.76 -15.80
CA LYS A 155 8.44 -6.77 -16.52
C LYS A 155 7.22 -7.23 -15.71
N LEU A 156 7.40 -7.46 -14.41
CA LEU A 156 6.34 -7.88 -13.51
C LEU A 156 5.27 -6.79 -13.35
N MET A 157 5.69 -5.52 -13.26
CA MET A 157 4.76 -4.39 -13.15
C MET A 157 3.98 -4.16 -14.46
N LEU A 158 4.63 -4.27 -15.61
CA LEU A 158 3.97 -4.23 -16.92
C LEU A 158 3.01 -5.43 -17.11
N GLN A 159 3.30 -6.58 -16.51
CA GLN A 159 2.35 -7.69 -16.46
C GLN A 159 1.15 -7.37 -15.56
N ALA A 160 1.36 -6.70 -14.43
CA ALA A 160 0.29 -6.26 -13.54
C ALA A 160 -0.70 -5.31 -14.25
N ILE A 161 -0.16 -4.35 -15.01
CA ILE A 161 -0.95 -3.43 -15.84
C ILE A 161 -1.72 -4.19 -16.91
N ARG A 162 -1.06 -5.07 -17.67
CA ARG A 162 -1.73 -5.86 -18.73
C ARG A 162 -2.91 -6.68 -18.20
N ASN A 163 -2.79 -7.23 -17.00
CA ASN A 163 -3.88 -7.98 -16.36
C ASN A 163 -5.00 -7.08 -15.83
N ASN A 164 -4.73 -5.80 -15.57
CA ASN A 164 -5.64 -4.84 -14.94
C ASN A 164 -5.69 -3.52 -15.73
N ASP A 165 -5.84 -3.61 -17.05
CA ASP A 165 -5.66 -2.48 -17.98
C ASP A 165 -6.67 -1.34 -17.76
N ASN A 166 -7.85 -1.66 -17.24
CA ASN A 166 -8.92 -0.68 -16.97
C ASN A 166 -8.82 -0.06 -15.58
N VAL A 167 -7.82 -0.42 -14.77
CA VAL A 167 -7.70 0.03 -13.38
C VAL A 167 -6.57 1.04 -13.26
N SER A 168 -6.94 2.32 -13.15
CA SER A 168 -5.99 3.43 -13.09
C SER A 168 -5.02 3.39 -11.93
N HIS A 169 -5.39 2.72 -10.83
CA HIS A 169 -4.55 2.53 -9.66
C HIS A 169 -3.23 1.81 -10.00
N PHE A 170 -3.26 0.81 -10.90
CA PHE A 170 -2.06 0.08 -11.32
C PHE A 170 -1.05 0.96 -12.08
N TYR A 171 -1.55 1.86 -12.92
CA TYR A 171 -0.71 2.83 -13.62
C TYR A 171 -0.08 3.84 -12.67
N ALA A 172 -0.83 4.31 -11.67
CA ALA A 172 -0.31 5.21 -10.66
C ALA A 172 0.80 4.56 -9.82
N GLU A 173 0.66 3.29 -9.45
CA GLU A 173 1.75 2.56 -8.78
C GLU A 173 2.95 2.33 -9.69
N TYR A 174 2.75 2.10 -10.99
CA TYR A 174 3.86 1.92 -11.91
C TYR A 174 4.67 3.21 -12.06
N PHE A 175 3.96 4.34 -12.18
CA PHE A 175 4.59 5.65 -12.16
C PHE A 175 5.37 5.91 -10.85
N ALA A 176 4.80 5.54 -9.70
CA ALA A 176 5.51 5.61 -8.41
C ALA A 176 6.75 4.72 -8.37
N PHE A 177 6.66 3.51 -8.92
CA PHE A 177 7.79 2.57 -9.02
C PHE A 177 8.92 3.13 -9.90
N GLU A 178 8.63 3.68 -11.08
CA GLU A 178 9.65 4.27 -11.95
C GLU A 178 10.29 5.53 -11.33
N LEU A 179 9.50 6.36 -10.63
CA LEU A 179 10.04 7.49 -9.85
C LEU A 179 11.04 7.03 -8.78
N ASN A 180 10.73 5.94 -8.06
CA ASN A 180 11.63 5.38 -7.07
C ASN A 180 12.90 4.79 -7.71
N CYS A 181 12.80 4.21 -8.91
CA CYS A 181 13.96 3.72 -9.66
C CYS A 181 14.87 4.88 -10.08
N LEU A 182 14.29 5.96 -10.63
CA LEU A 182 15.01 7.19 -10.98
C LEU A 182 15.73 7.79 -9.76
N ALA A 183 15.06 7.80 -8.60
CA ALA A 183 15.64 8.25 -7.34
C ALA A 183 16.90 7.45 -6.96
N LYS A 184 16.82 6.11 -6.99
CA LYS A 184 17.96 5.23 -6.68
C LYS A 184 19.11 5.41 -7.67
N ILE A 185 18.82 5.58 -8.96
CA ILE A 185 19.83 5.82 -9.99
C ILE A 185 20.55 7.15 -9.74
N ARG A 186 19.82 8.22 -9.41
CA ARG A 186 20.39 9.52 -9.06
C ARG A 186 21.26 9.46 -7.82
N GLU A 187 20.81 8.76 -6.79
CA GLU A 187 21.59 8.55 -5.56
C GLU A 187 22.92 7.82 -5.86
N ARG A 188 22.87 6.73 -6.65
CA ARG A 188 24.07 6.02 -7.10
C ARG A 188 25.03 6.94 -7.86
N ARG A 189 24.52 7.77 -8.78
CA ARG A 189 25.35 8.73 -9.55
C ARG A 189 25.97 9.80 -8.66
N ALA A 190 25.24 10.34 -7.69
CA ALA A 190 25.77 11.35 -6.77
C ALA A 190 26.91 10.78 -5.92
N ILE A 191 26.77 9.53 -5.44
CA ILE A 191 27.82 8.83 -4.70
C ILE A 191 29.04 8.56 -5.59
N LEU A 192 28.83 8.06 -6.81
CA LEU A 192 29.93 7.82 -7.76
C LEU A 192 30.69 9.10 -8.15
N ARG A 193 30.02 10.26 -8.12
CA ARG A 193 30.64 11.57 -8.37
C ARG A 193 31.40 12.15 -7.16
N GLY A 194 31.30 11.51 -5.99
CA GLY A 194 31.96 11.96 -4.76
C GLY A 194 31.20 13.04 -3.97
N ASP A 195 29.96 13.34 -4.35
CA ASP A 195 29.12 14.36 -3.70
C ASP A 195 28.25 13.80 -2.55
N GLY A 196 28.33 12.49 -2.26
CA GLY A 196 27.46 11.79 -1.30
C GLY A 196 28.18 11.27 -0.05
N ASN A 197 27.62 11.54 1.15
CA ASN A 197 28.12 11.05 2.45
C ASN A 197 27.52 9.69 2.90
N GLY A 198 26.97 8.88 1.98
CA GLY A 198 26.18 7.67 2.34
C GLY A 198 26.92 6.35 2.10
N GLU A 199 26.94 5.46 3.10
CA GLU A 199 27.16 4.03 2.91
C GLU A 199 25.91 3.40 2.28
N LEU A 200 26.02 2.86 1.06
CA LEU A 200 24.95 2.07 0.45
C LEU A 200 24.88 0.69 1.14
N GLN A 201 23.71 0.31 1.64
CA GLN A 201 23.42 -1.10 1.94
C GLN A 201 23.04 -1.84 0.65
N PHE A 202 23.99 -2.49 0.01
CA PHE A 202 23.71 -3.48 -1.02
C PHE A 202 23.52 -4.87 -0.40
N LEU A 203 22.50 -5.60 -0.88
CA LEU A 203 22.50 -7.06 -0.91
C LEU A 203 22.82 -7.44 -2.35
N ASP A 204 24.01 -8.01 -2.52
CA ASP A 204 24.62 -8.57 -3.73
C ASP A 204 25.51 -7.60 -4.54
N GLU A 205 26.82 -7.70 -4.29
CA GLU A 205 27.89 -7.26 -5.18
C GLU A 205 27.87 -8.14 -6.44
N ALA A 206 27.19 -7.70 -7.49
CA ALA A 206 27.57 -8.09 -8.83
C ALA A 206 28.66 -7.11 -9.32
N PRO A 207 29.77 -7.59 -9.90
CA PRO A 207 30.75 -6.71 -10.54
C PRO A 207 30.13 -6.16 -11.83
N GLU A 208 29.36 -5.09 -11.74
CA GLU A 208 28.94 -4.31 -12.90
C GLU A 208 30.12 -3.48 -13.41
N ALA A 209 30.39 -3.62 -14.71
CA ALA A 209 31.48 -2.96 -15.42
C ALA A 209 31.48 -1.44 -15.22
N LYS A 210 32.68 -0.86 -15.27
CA LYS A 210 32.97 0.58 -15.14
C LYS A 210 32.30 1.47 -16.21
N ASP A 211 31.54 0.89 -17.14
CA ASP A 211 30.85 1.60 -18.22
C ASP A 211 29.44 2.11 -17.84
N ALA A 212 28.97 1.87 -16.61
CA ALA A 212 27.67 2.39 -16.13
C ALA A 212 27.67 3.91 -15.81
N MET A 213 28.69 4.65 -16.23
CA MET A 213 28.85 6.08 -15.95
C MET A 213 28.03 6.97 -16.90
N GLU A 214 27.51 6.43 -18.02
CA GLU A 214 26.83 7.18 -19.08
C GLU A 214 25.53 6.53 -19.58
N GLY A 215 24.63 6.08 -18.70
CA GLY A 215 23.23 5.88 -19.11
C GLY A 215 22.51 7.24 -19.20
N PRO A 216 21.82 7.60 -20.30
CA PRO A 216 21.16 8.90 -20.39
C PRO A 216 20.05 9.02 -19.33
N GLU A 217 20.06 10.03 -18.46
CA GLU A 217 18.90 10.31 -17.57
C GLU A 217 17.62 10.57 -18.37
N ALA A 218 17.79 10.92 -19.64
CA ALA A 218 16.71 11.10 -20.60
C ALA A 218 15.85 9.84 -20.79
N GLU A 219 16.44 8.64 -20.78
CA GLU A 219 15.70 7.40 -21.05
C GLU A 219 14.71 7.06 -19.92
N ASP A 220 15.09 7.25 -18.66
CA ASP A 220 14.20 6.96 -17.52
C ASP A 220 13.09 8.03 -17.36
N LEU A 221 13.37 9.30 -17.71
CA LEU A 221 12.35 10.36 -17.75
C LEU A 221 11.39 10.18 -18.94
N GLU A 222 11.87 9.66 -20.07
CA GLU A 222 11.05 9.33 -21.22
C GLU A 222 10.06 8.19 -20.91
N ILE A 223 10.46 7.18 -20.14
CA ILE A 223 9.51 6.16 -19.65
C ILE A 223 8.39 6.82 -18.84
N LEU A 224 8.72 7.75 -17.94
CA LEU A 224 7.74 8.44 -17.11
C LEU A 224 6.78 9.34 -17.94
N SER A 225 7.28 10.00 -18.98
CA SER A 225 6.43 10.78 -19.89
C SER A 225 5.48 9.90 -20.68
N ILE A 226 5.96 8.78 -21.23
CA ILE A 226 5.14 7.78 -21.94
C ILE A 226 4.03 7.25 -21.04
N VAL A 227 4.35 6.89 -19.79
CA VAL A 227 3.36 6.39 -18.82
C VAL A 227 2.31 7.46 -18.53
N LEU A 228 2.74 8.71 -18.35
CA LEU A 228 1.82 9.82 -18.10
C LEU A 228 0.88 10.07 -19.27
N ASP A 229 1.38 10.03 -20.51
CA ASP A 229 0.55 10.21 -21.69
C ASP A 229 -0.44 9.05 -21.86
N THR A 230 -0.01 7.82 -21.59
CA THR A 230 -0.91 6.65 -21.53
C THR A 230 -2.03 6.85 -20.49
N ILE A 231 -1.72 7.43 -19.33
CA ILE A 231 -2.71 7.73 -18.29
C ILE A 231 -3.68 8.82 -18.76
N LYS A 232 -3.20 9.86 -19.46
CA LYS A 232 -4.05 10.91 -20.03
C LYS A 232 -5.05 10.34 -21.03
N GLU A 233 -4.59 9.50 -21.93
CA GLU A 233 -5.43 8.87 -22.95
C GLU A 233 -6.49 7.94 -22.35
N LYS A 234 -6.09 7.06 -21.43
CA LYS A 234 -7.02 6.06 -20.85
C LYS A 234 -7.91 6.59 -19.74
N PHE A 235 -7.40 7.51 -18.92
CA PHE A 235 -8.04 7.91 -17.66
C PHE A 235 -8.23 9.42 -17.53
N GLY A 236 -8.31 10.17 -18.64
CA GLY A 236 -8.52 11.63 -18.62
C GLY A 236 -9.74 12.11 -17.81
N SER A 237 -10.76 11.25 -17.63
CA SER A 237 -11.96 11.51 -16.81
C SER A 237 -11.80 11.18 -15.32
N ASN A 238 -10.70 10.54 -14.90
CA ASN A 238 -10.44 10.14 -13.53
C ASN A 238 -9.47 11.10 -12.83
N PHE A 239 -10.02 12.14 -12.21
CA PHE A 239 -9.23 13.15 -11.49
C PHE A 239 -8.41 12.56 -10.33
N ARG A 240 -8.90 11.50 -9.66
CA ARG A 240 -8.23 10.93 -8.48
C ARG A 240 -6.81 10.45 -8.81
N VAL A 241 -6.59 9.97 -10.03
CA VAL A 241 -5.29 9.51 -10.53
C VAL A 241 -4.31 10.67 -10.65
N PHE A 242 -4.71 11.75 -11.31
CA PHE A 242 -3.88 12.94 -11.47
C PHE A 242 -3.61 13.65 -10.15
N HIS A 243 -4.59 13.65 -9.22
CA HIS A 243 -4.37 14.13 -7.87
C HIS A 243 -3.26 13.32 -7.18
N ARG A 244 -3.31 11.99 -7.26
CA ARG A 244 -2.29 11.12 -6.69
C ARG A 244 -0.91 11.36 -7.32
N LEU A 245 -0.83 11.41 -8.65
CA LEU A 245 0.42 11.67 -9.37
C LEU A 245 1.05 13.00 -8.94
N TRP A 246 0.28 14.09 -8.95
CA TRP A 246 0.82 15.40 -8.61
C TRP A 246 1.07 15.58 -7.11
N LYS A 247 0.08 15.34 -6.25
CA LYS A 247 0.16 15.68 -4.83
C LYS A 247 1.02 14.71 -4.04
N VAL A 248 0.80 13.41 -4.23
CA VAL A 248 1.45 12.36 -3.44
C VAL A 248 2.79 11.98 -4.05
N LEU A 249 2.87 11.82 -5.37
CA LEU A 249 4.08 11.28 -5.98
C LEU A 249 5.11 12.35 -6.36
N VAL A 250 4.69 13.48 -6.93
CA VAL A 250 5.62 14.50 -7.43
C VAL A 250 5.87 15.62 -6.42
N LYS A 251 4.83 16.19 -5.82
CA LYS A 251 4.95 17.35 -4.92
C LYS A 251 5.65 16.99 -3.61
N GLU A 252 5.32 15.85 -3.00
CA GLU A 252 5.98 15.41 -1.76
C GLU A 252 7.45 15.01 -2.01
N ASN A 253 7.76 14.48 -3.19
CA ASN A 253 9.11 14.08 -3.59
C ASN A 253 9.85 15.14 -4.41
N THR A 254 9.72 16.41 -4.01
CA THR A 254 10.30 17.56 -4.74
C THR A 254 11.82 17.45 -4.91
N SER A 255 12.53 16.78 -3.99
CA SER A 255 13.97 16.51 -4.04
C SER A 255 14.38 15.48 -5.10
N LEU A 256 13.49 14.53 -5.41
CA LEU A 256 13.77 13.41 -6.31
C LEU A 256 13.59 13.79 -7.78
N VAL A 257 12.67 14.70 -8.08
CA VAL A 257 12.41 15.21 -9.44
C VAL A 257 12.98 16.62 -9.55
N LYS A 258 14.27 16.78 -9.86
CA LYS A 258 14.87 18.14 -9.99
C LYS A 258 14.44 18.86 -11.27
N ASP A 259 14.03 18.08 -12.28
CA ASP A 259 13.59 18.58 -13.57
C ASP A 259 12.32 19.43 -13.43
N THR A 260 12.43 20.70 -13.80
CA THR A 260 11.35 21.68 -13.77
C THR A 260 10.29 21.37 -14.80
N ASP A 261 10.69 20.87 -15.96
CA ASP A 261 9.83 20.75 -17.14
C ASP A 261 8.88 19.57 -16.95
N PHE A 262 9.39 18.45 -16.44
CA PHE A 262 8.55 17.30 -16.08
C PHE A 262 7.56 17.62 -14.94
N LYS A 263 7.98 18.42 -13.95
CA LYS A 263 7.08 18.87 -12.87
C LYS A 263 5.94 19.72 -13.41
N GLU A 264 6.25 20.65 -14.32
CA GLU A 264 5.25 21.49 -14.96
C GLU A 264 4.28 20.66 -15.80
N LEU A 265 4.78 19.69 -16.57
CA LEU A 265 3.96 18.79 -17.36
C LEU A 265 2.95 18.00 -16.50
N VAL A 266 3.38 17.41 -15.38
CA VAL A 266 2.47 16.70 -14.45
C VAL A 266 1.48 17.67 -13.80
N LYS A 267 1.92 18.88 -13.44
CA LYS A 267 1.07 19.92 -12.85
C LYS A 267 0.00 20.39 -13.83
N GLU A 268 0.35 20.57 -15.11
CA GLU A 268 -0.58 20.90 -16.17
C GLU A 268 -1.63 19.81 -16.36
N ALA A 269 -1.20 18.54 -16.43
CA ALA A 269 -2.12 17.40 -16.50
C ALA A 269 -3.11 17.38 -15.31
N TYR A 270 -2.63 17.72 -14.10
CA TYR A 270 -3.48 17.88 -12.92
C TYR A 270 -4.47 19.06 -13.04
N GLN A 271 -4.05 20.21 -13.58
CA GLN A 271 -4.94 21.37 -13.73
C GLN A 271 -5.99 21.14 -14.82
N VAL A 272 -5.61 20.52 -15.94
CA VAL A 272 -6.50 20.22 -17.07
C VAL A 272 -7.52 19.17 -16.66
N SER A 273 -7.09 18.06 -16.03
CA SER A 273 -8.00 17.00 -15.58
C SER A 273 -9.07 17.49 -14.60
N LYS A 274 -8.76 18.49 -13.77
CA LYS A 274 -9.72 19.09 -12.82
C LYS A 274 -10.99 19.64 -13.50
N TYR A 275 -10.86 20.15 -14.72
CA TYR A 275 -11.95 20.77 -15.48
C TYR A 275 -12.21 20.04 -16.80
N SER A 276 -11.71 18.82 -16.96
CA SER A 276 -11.84 18.06 -18.22
C SER A 276 -13.26 17.54 -18.44
N SER A 277 -13.91 17.08 -17.37
CA SER A 277 -15.29 16.59 -17.42
C SER A 277 -16.05 16.90 -16.13
N LEU A 278 -17.37 16.84 -16.22
CA LEU A 278 -18.26 16.92 -15.05
C LEU A 278 -17.88 15.88 -13.98
N SER A 279 -17.64 14.63 -14.39
CA SER A 279 -17.25 13.54 -13.48
C SER A 279 -15.90 13.83 -12.81
N SER A 280 -14.90 14.30 -13.57
CA SER A 280 -13.59 14.70 -13.03
C SER A 280 -13.72 15.80 -11.98
N PHE A 281 -14.60 16.76 -12.24
CA PHE A 281 -14.83 17.87 -11.33
C PHE A 281 -15.54 17.42 -10.05
N LEU A 282 -16.56 16.55 -10.15
CA LEU A 282 -17.21 15.95 -8.99
C LEU A 282 -16.21 15.17 -8.12
N GLN A 283 -15.36 14.34 -8.73
CA GLN A 283 -14.29 13.62 -8.02
C GLN A 283 -13.31 14.57 -7.31
N PHE A 284 -12.99 15.73 -7.90
CA PHE A 284 -12.18 16.75 -7.24
C PHE A 284 -12.87 17.29 -5.99
N VAL A 285 -14.18 17.56 -6.06
CA VAL A 285 -14.93 18.08 -4.92
C VAL A 285 -15.04 17.01 -3.83
N GLU A 286 -15.34 15.76 -4.19
CA GLU A 286 -15.35 14.63 -3.27
C GLU A 286 -14.01 14.47 -2.54
N LEU A 287 -12.89 14.44 -3.28
CA LEU A 287 -11.56 14.35 -2.67
C LEU A 287 -11.28 15.52 -1.72
N ARG A 288 -11.69 16.74 -2.08
CA ARG A 288 -11.47 17.90 -1.22
C ARG A 288 -12.28 17.78 0.07
N ILE A 289 -13.51 17.31 -0.01
CA ILE A 289 -14.36 17.02 1.14
C ILE A 289 -13.74 15.92 2.01
N GLU A 290 -13.34 14.79 1.42
CA GLU A 290 -12.72 13.68 2.15
C GLU A 290 -11.51 14.16 2.97
N ASN A 291 -10.65 15.00 2.37
CA ASN A 291 -9.52 15.61 3.08
C ASN A 291 -9.94 16.57 4.20
N LEU A 292 -11.07 17.27 4.06
CA LEU A 292 -11.60 18.12 5.13
C LEU A 292 -12.16 17.28 6.28
N LEU A 293 -12.79 16.15 6.01
CA LEU A 293 -13.28 15.24 7.05
C LEU A 293 -12.15 14.68 7.92
N VAL A 294 -10.98 14.40 7.34
CA VAL A 294 -9.79 14.02 8.12
C VAL A 294 -9.40 15.15 9.08
N LEU A 295 -9.41 16.41 8.60
CA LEU A 295 -9.11 17.58 9.43
C LEU A 295 -10.14 17.79 10.56
N LYS A 296 -11.41 17.37 10.39
CA LYS A 296 -12.40 17.42 11.50
C LYS A 296 -11.94 16.58 12.69
N GLY A 297 -11.35 15.42 12.45
CA GLY A 297 -10.84 14.55 13.53
C GLY A 297 -9.69 15.19 14.33
N GLU A 298 -9.01 16.19 13.76
CA GLU A 298 -7.87 16.88 14.36
C GLU A 298 -8.24 18.25 14.94
N ASP A 299 -9.00 19.08 14.21
CA ASP A 299 -9.35 20.46 14.57
C ASP A 299 -10.66 20.92 13.90
N GLU A 300 -11.74 20.97 14.70
CA GLU A 300 -13.08 21.36 14.22
C GLU A 300 -13.17 22.82 13.77
N SER A 301 -12.43 23.75 14.40
CA SER A 301 -12.47 25.17 14.05
C SER A 301 -11.83 25.42 12.69
N LYS A 302 -10.71 24.73 12.42
CA LYS A 302 -10.02 24.78 11.13
C LYS A 302 -10.83 24.12 10.02
N PHE A 303 -11.53 23.03 10.31
CA PHE A 303 -12.45 22.37 9.38
C PHE A 303 -13.50 23.34 8.82
N TRP A 304 -14.24 24.03 9.70
CA TRP A 304 -15.31 24.94 9.29
C TRP A 304 -14.80 26.12 8.46
N LYS A 305 -13.66 26.72 8.83
CA LYS A 305 -13.04 27.80 8.04
C LYS A 305 -12.63 27.37 6.64
N GLU A 306 -11.99 26.21 6.53
CA GLU A 306 -11.57 25.64 5.24
C GLU A 306 -12.76 25.23 4.37
N LEU A 307 -13.82 24.69 4.98
CA LEU A 307 -15.07 24.35 4.30
C LEU A 307 -15.77 25.61 3.76
N ALA A 308 -15.87 26.67 4.56
CA ALA A 308 -16.46 27.95 4.14
C ALA A 308 -15.66 28.60 3.01
N MET A 309 -14.33 28.64 3.11
CA MET A 309 -13.48 29.12 2.02
C MET A 309 -13.63 28.27 0.75
N PHE A 310 -13.79 26.97 0.88
CA PHE A 310 -14.01 26.07 -0.25
C PHE A 310 -15.38 26.30 -0.90
N ALA A 311 -16.45 26.43 -0.10
CA ALA A 311 -17.80 26.74 -0.57
C ALA A 311 -17.87 28.10 -1.28
N MET A 312 -17.23 29.14 -0.72
CA MET A 312 -17.12 30.45 -1.38
C MET A 312 -16.37 30.37 -2.72
N LYS A 313 -15.25 29.65 -2.77
CA LYS A 313 -14.49 29.43 -4.01
C LYS A 313 -15.29 28.63 -5.04
N LEU A 314 -16.07 27.65 -4.61
CA LEU A 314 -16.99 26.90 -5.46
C LEU A 314 -18.11 27.79 -6.01
N ASN A 315 -18.63 28.73 -5.22
CA ASN A 315 -19.66 29.63 -5.70
C ASN A 315 -19.08 30.65 -6.71
N LEU A 316 -17.95 31.27 -6.39
CA LEU A 316 -17.31 32.33 -7.20
C LEU A 316 -16.69 31.84 -8.52
N LYS A 317 -16.10 30.64 -8.58
CA LYS A 317 -15.39 30.14 -9.79
C LYS A 317 -16.25 29.33 -10.76
N TYR A 318 -17.42 28.85 -10.35
CA TYR A 318 -18.21 27.88 -11.13
C TYR A 318 -19.48 28.47 -11.74
N LEU A 319 -19.84 29.69 -11.35
CA LEU A 319 -20.83 30.52 -12.06
C LEU A 319 -20.34 31.00 -13.44
N THR A 320 -19.03 30.91 -13.73
CA THR A 320 -18.38 31.55 -14.89
C THR A 320 -17.84 30.59 -15.96
N LYS A 321 -17.82 29.26 -15.73
CA LYS A 321 -17.38 28.27 -16.73
C LYS A 321 -18.53 27.40 -17.20
N ASP A 322 -18.67 27.27 -18.52
CA ASP A 322 -19.70 26.47 -19.18
C ASP A 322 -19.47 24.97 -18.99
N PHE A 323 -20.08 24.39 -17.95
CA PHE A 323 -20.32 22.96 -17.86
C PHE A 323 -21.81 22.72 -18.02
N CYS A 324 -22.16 21.88 -19.00
CA CYS A 324 -23.48 21.84 -19.63
C CYS A 324 -24.67 21.46 -18.73
N ASP A 325 -24.50 21.14 -17.45
CA ASP A 325 -25.63 20.96 -16.51
C ASP A 325 -25.29 21.58 -15.15
N ARG A 326 -25.32 22.93 -15.09
CA ARG A 326 -25.06 23.70 -13.86
C ARG A 326 -26.03 23.33 -12.73
N GLU A 327 -27.21 22.83 -13.06
CA GLU A 327 -28.26 22.48 -12.10
C GLU A 327 -28.04 21.10 -11.46
N GLU A 328 -27.67 20.08 -12.24
CA GLU A 328 -27.34 18.75 -11.71
C GLU A 328 -26.09 18.77 -10.81
N LEU A 329 -25.06 19.54 -11.20
CA LEU A 329 -23.87 19.77 -10.39
C LEU A 329 -24.20 20.41 -9.05
N ARG A 330 -24.98 21.49 -9.09
CA ARG A 330 -25.44 22.20 -7.89
C ARG A 330 -26.24 21.26 -7.02
N LEU A 331 -27.14 20.47 -7.59
CA LEU A 331 -27.97 19.53 -6.83
C LEU A 331 -27.15 18.39 -6.21
N ALA A 332 -26.19 17.82 -6.94
CA ALA A 332 -25.30 16.77 -6.42
C ALA A 332 -24.38 17.30 -5.30
N LEU A 333 -23.80 18.47 -5.50
CA LEU A 333 -23.00 19.17 -4.49
C LEU A 333 -23.82 19.53 -3.27
N LYS A 334 -25.03 20.08 -3.47
CA LYS A 334 -25.99 20.43 -2.42
C LYS A 334 -26.38 19.19 -1.64
N LYS A 335 -26.81 18.10 -2.28
CA LYS A 335 -27.14 16.83 -1.63
C LYS A 335 -25.98 16.28 -0.80
N ARG A 336 -24.76 16.26 -1.36
CA ARG A 336 -23.60 15.71 -0.65
C ARG A 336 -23.15 16.60 0.50
N LEU A 337 -23.11 17.92 0.32
CA LEU A 337 -22.82 18.89 1.39
C LEU A 337 -23.87 18.84 2.49
N ILE A 338 -25.15 18.72 2.17
CA ILE A 338 -26.22 18.50 3.15
C ILE A 338 -26.00 17.20 3.91
N THR A 339 -25.64 16.11 3.22
CA THR A 339 -25.35 14.83 3.87
C THR A 339 -24.16 14.96 4.82
N LEU A 340 -23.09 15.63 4.40
CA LEU A 340 -21.90 15.88 5.21
C LEU A 340 -22.19 16.79 6.39
N VAL A 341 -22.93 17.87 6.20
CA VAL A 341 -23.37 18.79 7.25
C VAL A 341 -24.26 18.04 8.26
N GLY A 342 -25.18 17.18 7.78
CA GLY A 342 -25.99 16.30 8.62
C GLY A 342 -25.18 15.26 9.40
N GLU A 343 -24.27 14.55 8.73
CA GLU A 343 -23.35 13.59 9.35
C GLU A 343 -22.41 14.27 10.36
N THR A 344 -22.05 15.54 10.13
CA THR A 344 -21.10 16.27 10.97
C THR A 344 -21.74 16.99 12.15
N LEU A 345 -22.96 17.50 12.01
CA LEU A 345 -23.65 18.27 13.05
C LEU A 345 -24.54 17.39 13.93
N GLY A 346 -25.07 16.27 13.41
CA GLY A 346 -26.00 15.41 14.14
C GLY A 346 -27.14 16.23 14.78
N ASP A 347 -27.53 15.86 16.01
CA ASP A 347 -28.56 16.59 16.78
C ASP A 347 -28.10 17.98 17.30
N ASN A 348 -26.82 18.34 17.13
CA ASN A 348 -26.23 19.58 17.66
C ASN A 348 -26.32 20.77 16.70
N LEU A 349 -27.04 20.64 15.58
CA LEU A 349 -27.23 21.70 14.58
C LEU A 349 -27.64 23.04 15.21
N ASN A 350 -28.58 23.02 16.15
CA ASN A 350 -29.08 24.23 16.83
C ASN A 350 -28.01 24.91 17.68
N LYS A 351 -27.17 24.14 18.37
CA LYS A 351 -26.08 24.68 19.20
C LYS A 351 -25.03 25.42 18.34
N TYR A 352 -24.66 24.84 17.20
CA TYR A 352 -23.69 25.45 16.30
C TYR A 352 -24.25 26.69 15.55
N LEU A 353 -25.57 26.72 15.31
CA LEU A 353 -26.25 27.89 14.75
C LEU A 353 -26.40 29.03 15.76
N GLU A 354 -26.63 28.71 17.04
CA GLU A 354 -26.68 29.67 18.16
C GLU A 354 -25.33 30.33 18.43
N GLU A 355 -24.23 29.58 18.28
CA GLU A 355 -22.85 30.09 18.41
C GLU A 355 -22.43 31.05 17.27
N ARG A 356 -23.35 31.39 16.35
CA ARG A 356 -23.13 32.29 15.19
C ARG A 356 -21.85 31.96 14.44
N ASN A 357 -21.65 30.69 14.14
CA ASN A 357 -20.46 30.26 13.42
C ASN A 357 -20.56 30.79 11.97
N GLU A 358 -19.96 31.95 11.69
CA GLU A 358 -20.03 32.67 10.41
C GLU A 358 -19.66 31.78 9.22
N ALA A 359 -18.78 30.80 9.45
CA ALA A 359 -18.39 29.79 8.48
C ALA A 359 -19.57 28.87 8.08
N ILE A 360 -20.40 28.45 9.04
CA ILE A 360 -21.58 27.60 8.78
C ILE A 360 -22.63 28.40 8.00
N TYR A 361 -22.89 29.64 8.41
CA TYR A 361 -23.77 30.55 7.68
C TYR A 361 -23.25 30.86 6.27
N ALA A 362 -21.95 31.04 6.09
CA ALA A 362 -21.33 31.21 4.77
C ALA A 362 -21.50 29.98 3.87
N VAL A 363 -21.39 28.77 4.43
CA VAL A 363 -21.63 27.51 3.70
C VAL A 363 -23.11 27.38 3.31
N LEU A 364 -24.03 27.56 4.25
CA LEU A 364 -25.48 27.47 4.00
C LEU A 364 -25.96 28.55 3.03
N SER A 365 -25.45 29.78 3.16
CA SER A 365 -25.78 30.89 2.26
C SER A 365 -25.19 30.73 0.85
N ALA A 366 -24.05 30.04 0.70
CA ALA A 366 -23.49 29.70 -0.60
C ALA A 366 -24.20 28.52 -1.28
N LEU A 367 -24.92 27.68 -0.52
CA LEU A 367 -25.62 26.49 -1.02
C LEU A 367 -27.08 26.76 -1.42
N CYS A 368 -27.70 27.79 -0.86
CA CYS A 368 -29.12 28.09 -1.04
C CYS A 368 -29.28 29.41 -1.80
N SER A 369 -29.97 29.34 -2.94
CA SER A 369 -30.11 30.48 -3.86
C SER A 369 -31.23 31.43 -3.43
N SER A 370 -32.21 30.96 -2.65
CA SER A 370 -33.29 31.76 -2.06
C SER A 370 -33.25 31.72 -0.52
N GLU A 371 -33.86 32.71 0.13
CA GLU A 371 -33.99 32.76 1.59
C GLU A 371 -34.90 31.64 2.14
N GLU A 372 -35.88 31.18 1.37
CA GLU A 372 -36.78 30.09 1.77
C GLU A 372 -36.07 28.73 1.85
N GLU A 373 -35.09 28.47 0.98
CA GLU A 373 -34.24 27.26 1.04
C GLU A 373 -33.22 27.27 2.18
N LYS A 374 -32.92 28.44 2.78
CA LYS A 374 -31.99 28.55 3.94
C LYS A 374 -32.67 28.20 5.26
N ILE A 375 -34.01 28.24 5.28
CA ILE A 375 -34.85 28.09 6.47
C ILE A 375 -35.40 26.65 6.59
N GLN A 376 -35.67 25.99 5.47
CA GLN A 376 -35.96 24.54 5.40
C GLN A 376 -34.70 23.70 5.54
#